data_AF-A0A563VUF8-F1
#
_entry.id   AF-A0A563VUF8-F1
#
_cell.length_a   1.000
_cell.length_b   1.000
_cell.length_c   1.000
_cell.angle_alpha   90.00
_cell.angle_beta   90.00
_cell.angle_gamma   90.00
#
_symmetry.space_group_name_H-M   'P 1'
#
loop_
_entity.id
_entity.type
_entity.pdbx_description
1 polymer ?
#
loop_
_entity_poly.entity_id
_entity_poly.type
_entity_poly.pdbx_seq_one_letter_code
_entity_poly.pdbx_strand_id
1 'polypeptide(L)'
;MSDATLNNHQDWFVPENKQDSEFLQQWGFIPGVKEFLMLRQVHALEHATVWVLSSLNQNQSQDDETIGGLSTEQGFFLYGKINPLQLRKAVKLALMRLQKGEWDLAIHPRCGTNASVATMLTTGMVLTTHLVLPKEPFTQLLGISLAGITANYFAPEIGMSVQRYFTTAIPFNLQIRKISQTVDRGGRPAHFISLKWQNS
;
A
#
# COMPACT_ATOMS: atom_id res chain seq x y z
N MET A 1 27.45 16.00 21.92
CA MET A 1 28.34 14.86 21.66
C MET A 1 27.94 13.73 22.59
N SER A 2 27.22 12.77 22.03
CA SER A 2 27.07 11.37 22.47
C SER A 2 26.29 10.69 21.35
N ASP A 3 27.03 10.32 20.30
CA ASP A 3 26.59 9.40 19.26
C ASP A 3 26.18 8.06 19.88
N ALA A 4 25.10 7.47 19.37
CA ALA A 4 25.02 6.06 18.98
C ALA A 4 23.57 5.72 18.59
N THR A 5 23.26 6.05 17.35
CA THR A 5 22.51 5.21 16.40
C THR A 5 21.92 3.91 16.96
N LEU A 6 20.63 3.93 17.30
CA LEU A 6 19.77 2.75 17.29
C LEU A 6 19.22 2.53 15.87
N ASN A 7 20.13 2.37 14.89
CA ASN A 7 19.77 1.85 13.57
C ASN A 7 20.22 0.39 13.53
N ASN A 8 19.36 -0.49 14.02
CA ASN A 8 19.53 -1.91 13.82
C ASN A 8 18.15 -2.58 13.65
N HIS A 9 17.42 -2.16 12.62
CA HIS A 9 16.51 -3.06 11.95
C HIS A 9 17.21 -3.56 10.69
N GLN A 10 17.45 -4.86 10.69
CA GLN A 10 18.11 -5.61 9.66
C GLN A 10 17.22 -5.66 8.41
N ASP A 11 17.22 -4.59 7.62
CA ASP A 11 16.55 -4.55 6.32
C ASP A 11 17.40 -5.33 5.32
N TRP A 12 17.25 -6.66 5.33
CA TRP A 12 17.81 -7.56 4.31
C TRP A 12 17.22 -7.32 2.91
N PHE A 13 16.15 -6.52 2.83
CA PHE A 13 15.45 -6.23 1.59
C PHE A 13 15.79 -4.82 1.09
N VAL A 14 16.80 -4.74 0.24
CA VAL A 14 17.13 -3.53 -0.55
C VAL A 14 16.56 -3.75 -1.96
N PRO A 15 15.50 -3.02 -2.36
CA PRO A 15 14.95 -3.13 -3.69
C PRO A 15 15.98 -2.78 -4.77
N GLU A 16 16.21 -3.69 -5.70
CA GLU A 16 17.11 -3.48 -6.83
C GLU A 16 16.35 -2.93 -8.04
N ASN A 17 16.92 -1.93 -8.72
CA ASN A 17 16.23 -1.17 -9.77
C ASN A 17 15.85 -1.98 -11.03
N LYS A 18 16.50 -3.13 -11.25
CA LYS A 18 16.27 -4.00 -12.42
C LYS A 18 15.50 -5.28 -12.10
N GLN A 19 15.28 -5.58 -10.82
CA GLN A 19 14.70 -6.85 -10.35
C GLN A 19 13.40 -7.21 -11.09
N ASP A 20 12.43 -6.27 -11.16
CA ASP A 20 11.14 -6.55 -11.79
C ASP A 20 11.23 -6.61 -13.33
N SER A 21 12.15 -5.85 -13.93
CA SER A 21 12.38 -5.90 -15.39
C SER A 21 13.03 -7.22 -15.80
N GLU A 22 14.03 -7.70 -15.05
CA GLU A 22 14.67 -9.00 -15.30
C GLU A 22 13.70 -10.15 -15.06
N PHE A 23 12.89 -10.07 -13.99
CA PHE A 23 11.83 -11.04 -13.74
C PHE A 23 10.83 -11.10 -14.90
N LEU A 24 10.43 -9.96 -15.46
CA LEU A 24 9.55 -9.94 -16.64
C LEU A 24 10.20 -10.48 -17.90
N GLN A 25 11.51 -10.32 -18.08
CA GLN A 25 12.18 -10.92 -19.23
C GLN A 25 12.17 -12.45 -19.14
N GLN A 26 12.30 -13.01 -17.93
CA GLN A 26 12.30 -14.45 -17.71
C GLN A 26 10.88 -15.05 -17.70
N TRP A 27 9.92 -14.38 -17.07
CA TRP A 27 8.59 -14.93 -16.75
C TRP A 27 7.41 -14.19 -17.40
N GLY A 28 7.67 -13.19 -18.24
CA GLY A 28 6.64 -12.37 -18.86
C GLY A 28 5.72 -13.09 -19.86
N PHE A 29 6.00 -14.36 -20.17
CA PHE A 29 5.10 -15.21 -20.95
C PHE A 29 3.90 -15.71 -20.15
N ILE A 30 3.95 -15.68 -18.81
CA ILE A 30 2.85 -16.08 -17.95
C ILE A 30 1.81 -14.94 -17.89
N PRO A 31 0.54 -15.20 -18.27
CA PRO A 31 -0.52 -14.19 -18.20
C PRO A 31 -0.67 -13.62 -16.78
N GLY A 32 -0.79 -12.29 -16.65
CA GLY A 32 -1.02 -11.62 -15.37
C GLY A 32 0.25 -11.21 -14.61
N VAL A 33 1.44 -11.72 -14.98
CA VAL A 33 2.69 -11.40 -14.26
C VAL A 33 3.04 -9.92 -14.38
N LYS A 34 2.91 -9.35 -15.58
CA LYS A 34 3.18 -7.93 -15.82
C LYS A 34 2.19 -7.05 -15.08
N GLU A 35 0.92 -7.42 -15.09
CA GLU A 35 -0.16 -6.71 -14.41
C GLU A 35 0.08 -6.72 -12.90
N PHE A 36 0.50 -7.85 -12.32
CA PHE A 36 0.84 -7.96 -10.92
C PHE A 36 2.03 -7.08 -10.52
N LEU A 37 3.12 -7.10 -11.29
CA LEU A 37 4.29 -6.26 -11.02
C LEU A 37 3.99 -4.77 -11.19
N MET A 38 3.24 -4.40 -12.24
CA MET A 38 2.71 -3.04 -12.40
C MET A 38 1.90 -2.63 -11.18
N LEU A 39 0.93 -3.44 -10.75
CA LEU A 39 0.03 -3.09 -9.65
C LEU A 39 0.79 -2.77 -8.36
N ARG A 40 1.82 -3.57 -8.02
CA ARG A 40 2.65 -3.33 -6.82
C ARG A 40 3.41 -2.00 -6.89
N GLN A 41 4.00 -1.68 -8.05
CA GLN A 41 4.71 -0.41 -8.23
C GLN A 41 3.75 0.79 -8.24
N VAL A 42 2.58 0.62 -8.85
CA VAL A 42 1.52 1.63 -8.89
C VAL A 42 1.04 1.94 -7.47
N HIS A 43 0.81 0.90 -6.66
CA HIS A 43 0.35 1.01 -5.28
C HIS A 43 1.35 1.73 -4.38
N ALA A 44 2.65 1.44 -4.51
CA ALA A 44 3.68 2.20 -3.80
C ALA A 44 3.66 3.69 -4.16
N LEU A 45 3.53 4.02 -5.46
CA LEU A 45 3.49 5.41 -5.92
C LEU A 45 2.22 6.14 -5.45
N GLU A 46 1.09 5.43 -5.35
CA GLU A 46 -0.15 5.97 -4.78
C GLU A 46 0.06 6.37 -3.31
N HIS A 47 0.56 5.45 -2.47
CA HIS A 47 0.87 5.73 -1.06
C HIS A 47 1.81 6.93 -0.91
N ALA A 48 2.91 6.96 -1.67
CA ALA A 48 3.86 8.05 -1.60
C ALA A 48 3.26 9.38 -2.08
N THR A 49 2.36 9.36 -3.06
CA THR A 49 1.65 10.56 -3.53
C THR A 49 0.73 11.10 -2.44
N VAL A 50 0.01 10.23 -1.73
CA VAL A 50 -0.83 10.63 -0.58
C VAL A 50 0.05 11.27 0.49
N TRP A 51 1.13 10.62 0.93
CA TRP A 51 2.07 11.18 1.90
C TRP A 51 2.61 12.57 1.51
N VAL A 52 2.94 12.76 0.23
CA VAL A 52 3.44 14.04 -0.27
C VAL A 52 2.34 15.10 -0.30
N LEU A 53 1.11 14.76 -0.74
CA LEU A 53 -0.01 15.70 -0.75
C LEU A 53 -0.34 16.19 0.66
N SER A 54 -0.39 15.27 1.61
CA SER A 54 -0.53 15.53 3.03
C SER A 54 0.52 16.49 3.57
N SER A 55 1.79 16.24 3.23
CA SER A 55 2.91 17.09 3.63
C SER A 55 2.87 18.49 3.02
N LEU A 56 2.24 18.67 1.85
CA LEU A 56 2.08 19.97 1.18
C LEU A 56 0.89 20.79 1.71
N ASN A 57 -0.08 20.13 2.35
CA ASN A 57 -1.33 20.73 2.79
C ASN A 57 -1.33 21.11 4.29
N GLN A 58 -0.17 21.47 4.86
CA GLN A 58 0.09 21.73 6.30
C GLN A 58 -0.89 22.68 7.04
N ASN A 59 -1.79 23.35 6.33
CA ASN A 59 -2.85 24.21 6.89
C ASN A 59 -4.18 23.48 7.15
N GLN A 60 -4.36 22.24 6.69
CA GLN A 60 -5.38 21.33 7.19
C GLN A 60 -4.68 20.39 8.16
N SER A 61 -4.92 20.61 9.45
CA SER A 61 -4.49 19.76 10.56
C SER A 61 -4.53 18.29 10.17
N GLN A 62 -3.35 17.64 10.08
CA GLN A 62 -3.06 16.19 10.12
C GLN A 62 -4.05 15.18 9.49
N ASP A 63 -5.01 15.63 8.68
CA ASP A 63 -6.14 14.83 8.23
C ASP A 63 -5.91 14.42 6.79
N ASP A 64 -4.99 13.48 6.64
CA ASP A 64 -4.94 12.59 5.47
C ASP A 64 -6.27 11.85 5.28
N GLU A 65 -7.20 11.95 6.25
CA GLU A 65 -8.56 11.43 6.28
C GLU A 65 -9.38 11.76 5.02
N THR A 66 -9.08 12.86 4.33
CA THR A 66 -9.90 13.31 3.19
C THR A 66 -9.46 12.78 1.83
N ILE A 67 -8.28 12.16 1.73
CA ILE A 67 -7.75 11.63 0.47
C ILE A 67 -7.82 10.11 0.48
N GLY A 68 -8.64 9.55 -0.40
CA GLY A 68 -8.73 8.11 -0.65
C GLY A 68 -7.97 7.73 -1.91
N GLY A 69 -7.37 6.54 -1.93
CA GLY A 69 -6.66 5.98 -3.08
C GLY A 69 -7.25 4.66 -3.57
N LEU A 70 -7.10 4.39 -4.86
CA LEU A 70 -7.41 3.08 -5.46
C LEU A 70 -6.43 2.80 -6.60
N SER A 71 -5.60 1.77 -6.44
CA SER A 71 -4.60 1.38 -7.42
C SER A 71 -5.12 0.32 -8.41
N THR A 72 -4.70 0.44 -9.68
CA THR A 72 -4.94 -0.52 -10.77
C THR A 72 -3.64 -0.78 -11.52
N GLU A 73 -3.62 -1.78 -12.38
CA GLU A 73 -2.45 -2.12 -13.21
C GLU A 73 -2.13 -1.06 -14.29
N GLN A 74 -2.99 -0.05 -14.53
CA GLN A 74 -2.75 1.04 -15.48
C GLN A 74 -2.49 2.40 -14.83
N GLY A 75 -2.59 2.49 -13.50
CA GLY A 75 -2.62 3.77 -12.82
C GLY A 75 -3.32 3.71 -11.47
N PHE A 76 -3.46 4.85 -10.81
CA PHE A 76 -4.22 4.94 -9.58
C PHE A 76 -5.19 6.11 -9.60
N PHE A 77 -6.28 5.96 -8.87
CA PHE A 77 -7.26 7.00 -8.61
C PHE A 77 -6.97 7.63 -7.25
N LEU A 78 -7.13 8.95 -7.18
CA LEU A 78 -7.23 9.68 -5.93
C LEU A 78 -8.58 10.38 -5.84
N TYR A 79 -9.20 10.26 -4.68
CA TYR A 79 -10.48 10.84 -4.33
C TYR A 79 -10.29 11.92 -3.28
N GLY A 80 -11.08 12.98 -3.34
CA GLY A 80 -11.02 14.10 -2.40
C GLY A 80 -10.81 15.45 -3.10
N LYS A 81 -10.79 16.53 -2.29
CA LYS A 81 -10.58 17.89 -2.80
C LYS A 81 -9.08 18.13 -3.00
N ILE A 82 -8.58 17.86 -4.21
CA ILE A 82 -7.15 17.96 -4.52
C ILE A 82 -6.92 19.06 -5.56
N ASN A 83 -5.99 19.98 -5.28
CA ASN A 83 -5.58 20.97 -6.27
C ASN A 83 -4.79 20.29 -7.42
N PRO A 84 -5.20 20.43 -8.70
CA PRO A 84 -4.55 19.74 -9.82
C PRO A 84 -3.07 20.10 -10.03
N LEU A 85 -2.65 21.31 -9.66
CA LEU A 85 -1.24 21.73 -9.75
C LEU A 85 -0.41 21.08 -8.65
N GLN A 86 -0.93 21.05 -7.42
CA GLN A 86 -0.29 20.34 -6.31
C GLN A 86 -0.21 18.83 -6.58
N LEU A 87 -1.25 18.23 -7.14
CA LEU A 87 -1.24 16.81 -7.53
C LEU A 87 -0.11 16.49 -8.51
N ARG A 88 0.05 17.30 -9.57
CA ARG A 88 1.14 17.10 -10.54
C ARG A 88 2.52 17.19 -9.89
N LYS A 89 2.70 18.11 -8.94
CA LYS A 89 3.94 18.24 -8.17
C LYS A 89 4.13 17.03 -7.26
N ALA A 90 3.09 16.61 -6.56
CA ALA A 90 3.13 15.52 -5.58
C ALA A 90 3.48 14.17 -6.22
N VAL A 91 2.84 13.79 -7.33
CA VAL A 91 3.13 12.53 -8.03
C VAL A 91 4.60 12.47 -8.48
N LYS A 92 5.11 13.57 -9.06
CA LYS A 92 6.51 13.64 -9.50
C LYS A 92 7.49 13.57 -8.32
N LEU A 93 7.17 14.28 -7.24
CA LEU A 93 8.00 14.30 -6.03
C LEU A 93 7.99 12.93 -5.34
N ALA A 94 6.84 12.28 -5.22
CA ALA A 94 6.67 10.95 -4.67
C ALA A 94 7.49 9.89 -5.43
N LEU A 95 7.37 9.88 -6.76
CA LEU A 95 8.15 8.98 -7.62
C LEU A 95 9.66 9.18 -7.40
N MET A 96 10.10 10.43 -7.39
CA MET A 96 11.51 10.79 -7.19
C MET A 96 12.02 10.38 -5.80
N ARG A 97 11.25 10.61 -4.72
CA ARG A 97 11.63 10.24 -3.35
C ARG A 97 11.74 8.71 -3.18
N LEU A 98 10.77 7.97 -3.71
CA LEU A 98 10.81 6.49 -3.71
C LEU A 98 12.04 5.95 -4.44
N GLN A 99 12.33 6.47 -5.64
CA GLN A 99 13.50 6.05 -6.42
C GLN A 99 14.83 6.45 -5.77
N LYS A 100 14.84 7.45 -4.88
CA LYS A 100 16.02 7.89 -4.12
C LYS A 100 16.23 7.18 -2.78
N GLY A 101 15.37 6.23 -2.40
CA GLY A 101 15.57 5.44 -1.18
C GLY A 101 14.59 5.75 -0.05
N GLU A 102 13.65 6.68 -0.23
CA GLU A 102 12.62 6.95 0.80
C GLU A 102 11.49 5.90 0.73
N TRP A 103 11.85 4.62 0.90
CA TRP A 103 10.98 3.48 0.64
C TRP A 103 9.82 3.32 1.62
N ASP A 104 9.91 3.89 2.82
CA ASP A 104 8.79 3.89 3.78
C ASP A 104 7.56 4.64 3.26
N LEU A 105 7.73 5.54 2.27
CA LEU A 105 6.62 6.18 1.57
C LEU A 105 5.75 5.18 0.78
N ALA A 106 6.27 3.99 0.47
CA ALA A 106 5.53 2.96 -0.23
C ALA A 106 4.50 2.26 0.67
N ILE A 107 4.49 2.51 1.98
CA ILE A 107 3.61 1.86 2.94
C ILE A 107 2.75 2.92 3.61
N HIS A 108 1.46 2.61 3.81
CA HIS A 108 0.52 3.55 4.39
C HIS A 108 -0.35 2.88 5.47
N PRO A 109 -0.52 3.49 6.66
CA PRO A 109 -1.22 2.87 7.79
C PRO A 109 -2.71 2.63 7.51
N ARG A 110 -3.33 3.40 6.60
CA ARG A 110 -4.74 3.29 6.22
C ARG A 110 -4.97 2.59 4.87
N CYS A 111 -4.01 1.79 4.43
CA CYS A 111 -4.16 0.97 3.22
C CYS A 111 -5.26 -0.09 3.43
N GLY A 112 -6.08 -0.34 2.40
CA GLY A 112 -7.11 -1.39 2.42
C GLY A 112 -6.56 -2.80 2.72
N THR A 113 -5.31 -3.07 2.34
CA THR A 113 -4.60 -4.32 2.69
C THR A 113 -4.59 -4.57 4.20
N ASN A 114 -4.46 -3.54 5.05
CA ASN A 114 -4.48 -3.70 6.50
C ASN A 114 -5.84 -4.21 7.00
N ALA A 115 -6.94 -3.66 6.48
CA ALA A 115 -8.28 -4.10 6.82
C ALA A 115 -8.55 -5.55 6.33
N SER A 116 -8.07 -5.90 5.14
CA SER A 116 -8.16 -7.27 4.62
C SER A 116 -7.38 -8.26 5.50
N VAL A 117 -6.15 -7.93 5.88
CA VAL A 117 -5.33 -8.76 6.78
C VAL A 117 -5.99 -8.91 8.15
N ALA A 118 -6.49 -7.83 8.74
CA ALA A 118 -7.21 -7.88 10.02
C ALA A 118 -8.44 -8.80 9.96
N THR A 119 -9.23 -8.69 8.89
CA THR A 119 -10.41 -9.54 8.68
C THR A 119 -10.02 -11.00 8.51
N MET A 120 -8.97 -11.28 7.73
CA MET A 120 -8.48 -12.63 7.50
C MET A 120 -7.98 -13.29 8.79
N LEU A 121 -7.15 -12.58 9.56
CA LEU A 121 -6.64 -13.07 10.85
C LEU A 121 -7.77 -13.32 11.85
N THR A 122 -8.69 -12.36 11.97
CA THR A 122 -9.83 -12.48 12.90
C THR A 122 -10.71 -13.65 12.52
N THR A 123 -11.12 -13.74 11.25
CA THR A 123 -11.97 -14.84 10.76
C THR A 123 -11.28 -16.18 10.90
N GLY A 124 -9.99 -16.26 10.54
CA GLY A 124 -9.19 -17.47 10.67
C GLY A 124 -9.09 -17.95 12.11
N MET A 125 -8.70 -17.07 13.04
CA MET A 125 -8.57 -17.42 14.45
C MET A 125 -9.92 -17.77 15.09
N VAL A 126 -10.99 -17.03 14.77
CA VAL A 126 -12.35 -17.35 15.26
C VAL A 126 -12.83 -18.69 14.73
N LEU A 127 -12.63 -18.96 13.44
CA LEU A 127 -13.01 -20.25 12.83
C LEU A 127 -12.21 -21.41 13.45
N THR A 128 -10.89 -21.27 13.56
CA THR A 128 -10.04 -22.27 14.21
C THR A 128 -10.47 -22.50 15.67
N THR A 129 -10.73 -21.44 16.42
CA THR A 129 -11.20 -21.51 17.81
C THR A 129 -12.53 -22.24 17.89
N HIS A 130 -13.46 -21.90 17.00
CA HIS A 130 -14.75 -22.57 16.94
C HIS A 130 -14.58 -24.06 16.65
N LEU A 131 -13.71 -24.44 15.71
CA LEU A 131 -13.50 -25.84 15.31
C LEU A 131 -12.77 -26.68 16.38
N VAL A 132 -11.81 -26.10 17.09
CA VAL A 132 -10.92 -26.83 18.02
C VAL A 132 -11.49 -26.89 19.45
N LEU A 133 -12.15 -25.85 19.94
CA LEU A 133 -12.64 -25.82 21.32
C LEU A 133 -13.99 -26.55 21.51
N PRO A 134 -14.29 -27.03 22.73
CA PRO A 134 -15.61 -27.57 23.08
C PRO A 134 -16.75 -26.60 22.71
N LYS A 135 -17.89 -27.15 22.27
CA LYS A 135 -19.05 -26.36 21.78
C LYS A 135 -19.91 -25.75 22.89
N GLU A 136 -19.44 -25.80 24.14
CA GLU A 136 -20.11 -25.21 25.29
C GLU A 136 -20.15 -23.67 25.17
N PRO A 137 -21.28 -23.00 25.45
CA PRO A 137 -21.43 -21.57 25.19
C PRO A 137 -20.39 -20.68 25.87
N PHE A 138 -20.03 -20.97 27.12
CA PHE A 138 -19.07 -20.17 27.88
C PHE A 138 -17.64 -20.29 27.32
N THR A 139 -17.21 -21.51 27.02
CA THR A 139 -15.89 -21.80 26.43
C THR A 139 -15.77 -21.16 25.04
N GLN A 140 -16.81 -21.24 24.22
CA GLN A 140 -16.85 -20.59 22.91
C GLN A 140 -16.80 -19.07 23.02
N LEU A 141 -17.57 -18.47 23.93
CA LEU A 141 -17.57 -17.02 24.14
C LEU A 141 -16.16 -16.53 24.50
N LEU A 142 -15.53 -17.12 25.52
CA LEU A 142 -14.18 -16.75 25.93
C LEU A 142 -13.14 -16.98 24.83
N GLY A 143 -13.20 -18.14 24.16
CA GLY A 143 -12.29 -18.48 23.09
C GLY A 143 -12.36 -17.50 21.92
N ILE A 144 -13.57 -17.21 21.43
CA ILE A 144 -13.79 -16.29 20.31
C ILE A 144 -13.38 -14.86 20.70
N SER A 145 -13.69 -14.41 21.92
CA SER A 145 -13.26 -13.10 22.40
C SER A 145 -11.73 -12.99 22.43
N LEU A 146 -11.04 -13.99 22.97
CA LEU A 146 -9.58 -14.01 23.03
C LEU A 146 -8.97 -14.08 21.62
N ALA A 147 -9.55 -14.87 20.72
CA ALA A 147 -9.15 -14.96 19.33
C ALA A 147 -9.26 -13.60 18.62
N GLY A 148 -10.37 -12.88 18.81
CA GLY A 148 -10.57 -11.55 18.25
C GLY A 148 -9.54 -10.53 18.77
N ILE A 149 -9.30 -10.50 20.08
CA ILE A 149 -8.28 -9.62 20.70
C ILE A 149 -6.89 -9.94 20.13
N THR A 150 -6.54 -11.21 20.07
CA THR A 150 -5.23 -11.68 19.57
C THR A 150 -5.05 -11.30 18.09
N ALA A 151 -6.06 -11.54 17.26
CA ALA A 151 -6.02 -11.17 15.84
C ALA A 151 -5.84 -9.66 15.65
N ASN A 152 -6.61 -8.85 16.38
CA ASN A 152 -6.53 -7.39 16.28
C ASN A 152 -5.20 -6.84 16.80
N TYR A 153 -4.58 -7.48 17.78
CA TYR A 153 -3.26 -7.10 18.29
C TYR A 153 -2.17 -7.27 17.22
N PHE A 154 -2.16 -8.38 16.50
CA PHE A 154 -1.14 -8.66 15.47
C PHE A 154 -1.45 -8.06 14.10
N ALA A 155 -2.71 -7.73 13.81
CA ALA A 155 -3.14 -7.28 12.49
C ALA A 155 -2.39 -6.06 11.93
N PRO A 156 -2.11 -4.99 12.71
CA PRO A 156 -1.41 -3.82 12.18
C PRO A 156 0.00 -4.14 11.68
N GLU A 157 0.79 -4.88 12.46
CA GLU A 157 2.17 -5.22 12.11
C GLU A 157 2.22 -6.18 10.91
N ILE A 158 1.37 -7.22 10.93
CA ILE A 158 1.26 -8.17 9.80
C ILE A 158 0.77 -7.42 8.55
N GLY A 159 -0.19 -6.52 8.67
CA GLY A 159 -0.70 -5.72 7.56
C GLY A 159 0.38 -4.86 6.89
N MET A 160 1.19 -4.17 7.69
CA MET A 160 2.32 -3.36 7.19
C MET A 160 3.38 -4.23 6.52
N SER A 161 3.66 -5.43 7.07
CA SER A 161 4.56 -6.41 6.45
C SER A 161 4.02 -6.92 5.11
N VAL A 162 2.74 -7.27 5.05
CA VAL A 162 2.08 -7.70 3.80
C VAL A 162 2.14 -6.59 2.76
N GLN A 163 1.95 -5.33 3.16
CA GLN A 163 2.15 -4.21 2.24
C GLN A 163 3.57 -4.19 1.67
N ARG A 164 4.58 -4.15 2.55
CA ARG A 164 6.01 -4.05 2.20
C ARG A 164 6.46 -5.14 1.24
N TYR A 165 6.06 -6.39 1.48
CA TYR A 165 6.60 -7.53 0.76
C TYR A 165 5.73 -8.05 -0.37
N PHE A 166 4.40 -7.84 -0.31
CA PHE A 166 3.47 -8.42 -1.27
C PHE A 166 2.72 -7.38 -2.09
N THR A 167 2.17 -6.33 -1.47
CA THR A 167 1.25 -5.44 -2.20
C THR A 167 1.92 -4.20 -2.75
N THR A 168 3.16 -3.89 -2.37
CA THR A 168 3.90 -2.74 -2.89
C THR A 168 5.30 -3.15 -3.40
N ALA A 169 5.84 -2.33 -4.30
CA ALA A 169 7.19 -2.46 -4.87
C ALA A 169 7.68 -1.07 -5.30
N ILE A 170 8.99 -0.80 -5.25
CA ILE A 170 9.50 0.52 -5.60
C ILE A 170 9.34 0.78 -7.11
N PRO A 171 8.76 1.92 -7.53
CA PRO A 171 8.41 2.19 -8.92
C PRO A 171 9.62 2.58 -9.79
N PHE A 172 10.52 1.63 -10.02
CA PHE A 172 11.68 1.83 -10.90
C PHE A 172 11.34 1.73 -12.39
N ASN A 173 10.22 1.09 -12.73
CA ASN A 173 9.84 0.81 -14.11
C ASN A 173 8.56 1.55 -14.52
N LEU A 174 8.17 2.62 -13.80
CA LEU A 174 6.96 3.38 -14.10
C LEU A 174 7.28 4.76 -14.66
N GLN A 175 6.55 5.13 -15.72
CA GLN A 175 6.52 6.48 -16.25
C GLN A 175 5.10 7.05 -16.16
N ILE A 176 4.99 8.29 -15.67
CA ILE A 176 3.74 9.05 -15.64
C ILE A 176 3.34 9.38 -17.08
N ARG A 177 2.19 8.88 -17.53
CA ARG A 177 1.65 9.13 -18.88
C ARG A 177 0.73 10.34 -18.90
N LYS A 178 -0.26 10.36 -18.01
CA LYS A 178 -1.30 11.42 -17.98
C LYS A 178 -1.88 11.54 -16.58
N ILE A 179 -2.22 12.76 -16.18
CA ILE A 179 -3.04 13.05 -15.01
C ILE A 179 -4.33 13.70 -15.51
N SER A 180 -5.46 13.07 -15.26
CA SER A 180 -6.78 13.53 -15.72
C SER A 180 -7.79 13.51 -14.59
N GLN A 181 -8.69 14.49 -14.59
CA GLN A 181 -9.93 14.40 -13.82
C GLN A 181 -10.86 13.40 -14.50
N THR A 182 -11.55 12.61 -13.69
CA THR A 182 -12.46 11.58 -14.14
C THR A 182 -13.57 11.38 -13.09
N VAL A 183 -14.48 10.47 -13.39
CA VAL A 183 -15.56 10.06 -12.50
C VAL A 183 -15.49 8.54 -12.43
N ASP A 184 -15.53 7.97 -11.23
CA ASP A 184 -15.55 6.52 -11.09
C ASP A 184 -16.91 5.94 -11.53
N ARG A 185 -17.03 4.60 -11.56
CA ARG A 185 -18.28 3.93 -11.92
C ARG A 185 -19.47 4.29 -11.01
N GLY A 186 -19.20 4.77 -9.80
CA GLY A 186 -20.19 5.22 -8.82
C GLY A 186 -20.53 6.70 -8.89
N GLY A 187 -20.06 7.43 -9.92
CA GLY A 187 -20.35 8.86 -10.07
C GLY A 187 -19.48 9.78 -9.21
N ARG A 188 -18.48 9.27 -8.50
CA ARG A 188 -17.64 10.07 -7.61
C ARG A 188 -16.50 10.73 -8.39
N PRO A 189 -16.27 12.05 -8.23
CA PRO A 189 -15.16 12.73 -8.88
C PRO A 189 -13.83 12.20 -8.35
N ALA A 190 -12.89 11.97 -9.28
CA ALA A 190 -11.57 11.44 -8.97
C ALA A 190 -10.51 12.04 -9.89
N HIS A 191 -9.25 11.92 -9.48
CA HIS A 191 -8.10 12.15 -10.33
C HIS A 191 -7.49 10.81 -10.68
N PHE A 192 -7.40 10.50 -11.97
CA PHE A 192 -6.70 9.31 -12.45
C PHE A 192 -5.29 9.66 -12.94
N ILE A 193 -4.31 9.00 -12.36
CA ILE A 193 -2.91 9.10 -12.71
C ILE A 193 -2.59 7.84 -13.53
N SER A 194 -2.59 7.99 -14.85
CA SER A 194 -2.24 6.92 -15.77
C SER A 194 -0.73 6.75 -15.82
N LEU A 195 -0.30 5.50 -15.64
CA LEU A 195 1.07 5.06 -15.64
C LEU A 195 1.29 4.10 -16.82
N LYS A 196 2.54 4.00 -17.26
CA LYS A 196 2.95 2.97 -18.21
C LYS A 196 4.26 2.36 -17.74
N TRP A 197 4.43 1.08 -18.03
CA TRP A 197 5.71 0.42 -17.87
C TRP A 197 6.77 1.05 -18.77
N GLN A 198 7.95 1.29 -18.22
CA GLN A 198 9.16 1.73 -18.89
C GLN A 198 10.26 0.73 -18.54
N ASN A 199 10.83 0.11 -19.58
CA ASN A 199 12.01 -0.74 -19.40
C ASN A 199 13.18 0.14 -18.94
N SER A 200 13.83 -0.27 -17.85
CA SER A 200 14.97 0.40 -17.24
C SER A 200 16.29 -0.16 -17.76
#